data_AF-A0A660RIU5-F1
#
_entry.id   AF-A0A660RIU5-F1
#
_cell.length_a   1.000
_cell.length_b   1.000
_cell.length_c   1.000
_cell.angle_alpha   90.00
_cell.angle_beta   90.00
_cell.angle_gamma   90.00
#
_symmetry.space_group_name_H-M   'P 1'
#
loop_
_entity.id
_entity.type
_entity.pdbx_description
1 polymer ?
#
loop_
_entity_poly.entity_id
_entity_poly.type
_entity_poly.pdbx_seq_one_letter_code
_entity_poly.pdbx_strand_id
1 'polypeptide(L)'
;MFFDLVPKCLNRLSGILSSISMITIPLDRIALTMMIERIEKMTNLNFTWITPSYFFKVYQIGVSSTTCAMIPTGGERMDLNLRNDKLLALVGIDEIVPLKDVNISVASYSVQYGLSGFEGTHARPIFREGKWTIGMMHPDLNLKRLFWTAEGLGFELPKYDIEELVGGIMALMVASGYDTTEDGKILHNGKEYNMVYVRPFFVAKPVENIGLGVELEFEIITYLIPMNLYLGERAEKEGIRVWIPKIKRYLPFANLKASSNYPLSIKMKLKAKELGYDEALFLDDEDTIVEGSGENVGIIKGDILKTPPMVDEKGKPLALPGFTMQKIEIIAERMGMKVKREKITREEFLEADAAFLTGNAAGLVAINTAYFEDEEREYKIGDGVKNEKFRMLEEIYKGKIFKGDESFGKWFEYPEEWFNEEEMEMLRRVIERDGKLNLSNVGLRKKRKMVREKLRYF
;
A
#
# COMPACT_ATOMS: atom_id res chain seq x y z
N MET A 1 -22.30 43.94 -8.73
CA MET A 1 -23.10 42.82 -8.17
C MET A 1 -22.45 42.11 -6.99
N PHE A 2 -21.18 41.68 -7.03
CA PHE A 2 -20.53 41.04 -5.88
C PHE A 2 -20.20 42.02 -4.71
N PHE A 3 -20.06 43.31 -5.01
CA PHE A 3 -19.66 44.34 -4.04
C PHE A 3 -20.81 44.97 -3.22
N ASP A 4 -22.08 44.73 -3.57
CA ASP A 4 -23.24 45.31 -2.86
C ASP A 4 -23.94 44.33 -1.89
N LEU A 5 -23.55 43.05 -1.93
CA LEU A 5 -24.15 41.99 -1.10
C LEU A 5 -23.47 41.83 0.27
N VAL A 6 -22.20 42.21 0.38
CA VAL A 6 -21.40 42.01 1.61
C VAL A 6 -21.83 42.97 2.75
N PRO A 7 -22.12 44.26 2.53
CA PRO A 7 -22.54 45.16 3.60
C PRO A 7 -23.93 44.81 4.19
N LYS A 8 -24.83 44.26 3.35
CA LYS A 8 -26.18 43.86 3.79
C LYS A 8 -26.17 42.58 4.66
N CYS A 9 -25.21 41.69 4.45
CA CYS A 9 -25.01 40.53 5.33
C CYS A 9 -24.35 40.91 6.67
N LEU A 10 -23.43 41.88 6.68
CA LEU A 10 -22.71 42.29 7.88
C LEU A 10 -23.60 43.02 8.90
N ASN A 11 -24.57 43.84 8.45
CA ASN A 11 -25.53 44.47 9.38
C ASN A 11 -26.54 43.50 10.00
N ARG A 12 -26.71 42.28 9.46
CA ARG A 12 -27.50 41.22 10.08
C ARG A 12 -26.70 40.33 11.05
N LEU A 13 -25.37 40.47 11.08
CA LEU A 13 -24.46 39.63 11.87
C LEU A 13 -23.91 40.32 13.14
N SER A 14 -24.37 41.53 13.47
CA SER A 14 -23.96 42.25 14.68
C SER A 14 -24.39 41.58 16.00
N GLY A 15 -25.13 40.47 15.94
CA GLY A 15 -25.47 39.63 17.10
C GLY A 15 -24.67 38.33 17.24
N ILE A 16 -23.77 37.98 16.31
CA ILE A 16 -23.07 36.68 16.29
C ILE A 16 -21.56 36.85 16.03
N LEU A 17 -20.89 37.73 16.79
CA LEU A 17 -19.44 37.94 16.67
C LEU A 17 -18.73 37.78 18.01
N SER A 18 -18.89 36.61 18.64
CA SER A 18 -18.03 36.17 19.75
C SER A 18 -17.34 34.82 19.51
N SER A 19 -17.44 34.22 18.31
CA SER A 19 -16.95 32.84 18.11
C SER A 19 -16.57 32.45 16.66
N ILE A 20 -16.05 33.37 15.84
CA ILE A 20 -15.46 33.00 14.53
C ILE A 20 -13.97 33.38 14.54
N SER A 21 -13.10 32.36 14.53
CA SER A 21 -11.64 32.53 14.60
C SER A 21 -10.92 32.36 13.25
N MET A 22 -11.62 32.09 12.14
CA MET A 22 -10.97 32.07 10.83
C MET A 22 -11.96 32.15 9.66
N ILE A 23 -11.67 33.04 8.69
CA ILE A 23 -12.31 33.08 7.37
C ILE A 23 -11.17 33.07 6.35
N THR A 24 -11.16 32.08 5.45
CA THR A 24 -10.17 31.97 4.38
C THR A 24 -10.81 32.43 3.07
N ILE A 25 -10.28 33.49 2.45
CA ILE A 25 -10.72 33.99 1.15
C ILE A 25 -9.53 33.94 0.19
N PRO A 26 -9.63 33.27 -0.98
CA PRO A 26 -8.58 33.30 -1.98
C PRO A 26 -8.66 34.62 -2.74
N LEU A 27 -7.83 35.60 -2.35
CA LEU A 27 -7.69 36.87 -3.06
C LEU A 27 -6.22 37.13 -3.36
N ASP A 28 -5.98 37.68 -4.54
CA ASP A 28 -4.70 38.29 -4.92
C ASP A 28 -4.28 39.31 -3.83
N ARG A 29 -2.99 39.39 -3.53
CA ARG A 29 -2.38 40.21 -2.47
C ARG A 29 -2.86 41.66 -2.51
N ILE A 30 -3.08 42.21 -3.71
CA ILE A 30 -3.54 43.58 -3.91
C ILE A 30 -5.01 43.75 -3.47
N ALA A 31 -5.87 42.81 -3.84
CA ALA A 31 -7.28 42.82 -3.48
C ALA A 31 -7.51 42.61 -1.98
N LEU A 32 -6.68 41.77 -1.34
CA LEU A 32 -6.72 41.52 0.10
C LEU A 32 -6.34 42.78 0.90
N THR A 33 -5.31 43.51 0.44
CA THR A 33 -4.84 44.74 1.10
C THR A 33 -5.90 45.84 1.06
N MET A 34 -6.53 46.06 -0.10
CA MET A 34 -7.60 47.06 -0.24
C MET A 34 -8.86 46.72 0.58
N MET A 35 -9.17 45.43 0.73
CA MET A 35 -10.32 44.98 1.51
C MET A 35 -10.09 45.18 3.02
N ILE A 36 -8.89 44.89 3.51
CA ILE A 36 -8.52 45.06 4.93
C ILE A 36 -8.49 46.53 5.32
N GLU A 37 -7.88 47.43 4.53
CA GLU A 37 -7.89 48.87 4.81
C GLU A 37 -9.32 49.45 4.92
N ARG A 38 -10.25 48.89 4.14
CA ARG A 38 -11.66 49.30 4.17
C ARG A 38 -12.38 48.79 5.42
N ILE A 39 -12.04 47.60 5.89
CA ILE A 39 -12.57 47.02 7.14
C ILE A 39 -12.01 47.76 8.36
N GLU A 40 -10.73 48.11 8.39
CA GLU A 40 -10.10 48.90 9.46
C GLU A 40 -10.79 50.26 9.62
N LYS A 41 -11.05 50.95 8.50
CA LYS A 41 -11.80 52.22 8.49
C LYS A 41 -13.25 52.10 8.96
N MET A 42 -13.89 50.95 8.76
CA MET A 42 -15.29 50.73 9.17
C MET A 42 -15.42 50.24 10.61
N THR A 43 -14.40 49.58 11.16
CA THR A 43 -14.49 48.85 12.44
C THR A 43 -13.62 49.43 13.55
N ASN A 44 -12.73 50.39 13.25
CA ASN A 44 -11.78 50.98 14.21
C ASN A 44 -10.83 49.95 14.86
N LEU A 45 -10.64 48.80 14.21
CA LEU A 45 -9.69 47.75 14.59
C LEU A 45 -8.39 47.93 13.78
N ASN A 46 -7.23 47.82 14.42
CA ASN A 46 -5.92 47.86 13.75
C ASN A 46 -5.37 46.43 13.59
N PHE A 47 -5.07 45.99 12.37
CA PHE A 47 -4.42 44.71 12.12
C PHE A 47 -2.91 44.91 11.95
N THR A 48 -2.10 44.14 12.69
CA THR A 48 -0.64 44.17 12.58
C THR A 48 -0.16 43.05 11.67
N TRP A 49 0.66 43.38 10.67
CA TRP A 49 1.29 42.39 9.79
C TRP A 49 2.45 41.68 10.50
N ILE A 50 2.54 40.35 10.37
CA ILE A 50 3.79 39.60 10.55
C ILE A 50 4.15 39.02 9.19
N THR A 51 5.21 39.56 8.56
CA THR A 51 5.81 38.98 7.36
C THR A 51 6.61 37.72 7.74
N PRO A 52 6.49 36.59 7.03
CA PRO A 52 7.24 35.39 7.35
C PRO A 52 8.67 35.50 6.80
N SER A 53 9.59 35.94 7.64
CA SER A 53 11.03 35.68 7.49
C SER A 53 11.36 34.46 8.36
N TYR A 54 11.85 33.40 7.71
CA TYR A 54 12.46 32.18 8.27
C TYR A 54 12.72 32.19 9.78
N PHE A 55 11.99 31.38 10.56
CA PHE A 55 12.49 30.77 11.79
C PHE A 55 11.67 29.53 12.17
N PHE A 56 12.36 28.40 12.37
CA PHE A 56 11.85 27.22 13.05
C PHE A 56 11.53 27.54 14.51
N LYS A 57 10.33 27.20 14.97
CA LYS A 57 10.05 26.97 16.40
C LYS A 57 9.10 25.77 16.53
N VAL A 58 9.62 24.73 17.17
CA VAL A 58 8.87 23.57 17.64
C VAL A 58 7.86 24.04 18.68
N TYR A 59 6.57 23.81 18.40
CA TYR A 59 5.54 23.78 19.44
C TYR A 59 4.72 22.51 19.28
N GLN A 60 4.78 21.70 20.33
CA GLN A 60 3.86 20.62 20.62
C GLN A 60 2.50 21.27 20.91
N ILE A 61 1.60 21.25 19.93
CA ILE A 61 0.20 21.65 20.11
C ILE A 61 -0.65 20.41 19.92
N GLY A 62 -1.24 19.94 21.02
CA GLY A 62 -2.41 19.07 20.95
C GLY A 62 -3.53 19.86 20.31
N VAL A 63 -3.95 19.45 19.11
CA VAL A 63 -5.05 20.09 18.40
C VAL A 63 -6.26 19.17 18.49
N SER A 64 -7.26 19.69 19.20
CA SER A 64 -8.62 19.18 19.24
C SER A 64 -9.21 19.07 17.84
N SER A 65 -10.01 18.02 17.66
CA SER A 65 -10.86 17.71 16.51
C SER A 65 -11.53 18.93 15.87
N THR A 66 -11.20 19.19 14.59
CA THR A 66 -12.14 19.83 13.67
C THR A 66 -12.00 19.20 12.28
N THR A 67 -12.99 18.37 11.97
CA THR A 67 -13.16 17.65 10.72
C THR A 67 -13.42 18.66 9.60
N CYS A 68 -12.45 18.87 8.71
CA CYS A 68 -12.70 19.54 7.44
C CYS A 68 -13.32 18.52 6.48
N ALA A 69 -14.63 18.61 6.31
CA ALA A 69 -15.39 17.82 5.35
C ALA A 69 -15.10 18.33 3.94
N MET A 70 -14.24 17.61 3.21
CA MET A 70 -14.18 17.70 1.75
C MET A 70 -15.05 16.58 1.15
N ILE A 71 -15.78 16.97 0.10
CA ILE A 71 -16.79 16.20 -0.64
C ILE A 71 -16.24 14.81 -1.05
N PRO A 72 -16.98 13.71 -0.84
CA PRO A 72 -16.45 12.36 -0.96
C PRO A 72 -16.39 11.88 -2.41
N THR A 73 -15.19 11.56 -2.90
CA THR A 73 -14.99 10.69 -4.07
C THR A 73 -14.49 9.33 -3.61
N GLY A 74 -15.44 8.42 -3.40
CA GLY A 74 -15.41 6.98 -3.73
C GLY A 74 -14.36 6.03 -3.15
N GLY A 75 -13.30 6.49 -2.49
CA GLY A 75 -12.36 5.60 -1.79
C GLY A 75 -12.68 5.58 -0.29
N GLU A 76 -12.90 4.40 0.29
CA GLU A 76 -12.86 4.25 1.74
C GLU A 76 -11.53 4.82 2.24
N ARG A 77 -11.60 5.81 3.14
CA ARG A 77 -10.41 6.30 3.83
C ARG A 77 -9.83 5.10 4.59
N MET A 78 -8.55 4.80 4.38
CA MET A 78 -7.78 4.05 5.37
C MET A 78 -7.79 4.87 6.65
N ASP A 79 -8.75 4.62 7.53
CA ASP A 79 -8.88 5.30 8.82
C ASP A 79 -7.89 4.67 9.81
N LEU A 80 -6.61 4.70 9.44
CA LEU A 80 -5.50 4.24 10.26
C LEU A 80 -5.15 5.38 11.19
N ASN A 81 -5.80 5.39 12.34
CA ASN A 81 -5.38 6.27 13.41
C ASN A 81 -4.14 5.67 14.09
N LEU A 82 -3.01 5.70 13.37
CA LEU A 82 -1.70 5.18 13.80
C LEU A 82 -1.24 5.74 15.17
N ARG A 83 -1.87 6.82 15.65
CA ARG A 83 -1.59 7.44 16.96
C ARG A 83 -2.43 6.88 18.11
N ASN A 84 -3.59 6.28 17.82
CA ASN A 84 -4.53 5.80 18.85
C ASN A 84 -4.58 4.27 18.93
N ASP A 85 -4.16 3.55 17.89
CA ASP A 85 -4.20 2.09 17.87
C ASP A 85 -2.90 1.52 18.48
N LYS A 86 -3.03 0.50 19.35
CA LYS A 86 -1.91 -0.25 19.96
C LYS A 86 -1.24 -1.16 18.92
N LEU A 87 -0.76 -0.58 17.82
CA LEU A 87 -0.05 -1.32 16.79
C LEU A 87 1.34 -1.70 17.26
N LEU A 88 1.84 -2.81 16.75
CA LEU A 88 3.14 -3.37 17.08
C LEU A 88 4.02 -3.49 15.84
N ALA A 89 5.32 -3.54 16.08
CA ALA A 89 6.34 -3.83 15.09
C ALA A 89 7.34 -4.86 15.65
N LEU A 90 7.87 -5.69 14.77
CA LEU A 90 9.04 -6.53 14.99
C LEU A 90 10.25 -5.80 14.41
N VAL A 91 11.29 -5.61 15.22
CA VAL A 91 12.60 -5.09 14.82
C VAL A 91 13.59 -6.25 14.84
N GLY A 92 14.27 -6.47 13.70
CA GLY A 92 15.10 -7.65 13.48
C GLY A 92 14.26 -8.93 13.44
N ILE A 93 14.60 -9.87 14.32
CA ILE A 93 13.92 -11.17 14.47
C ILE A 93 13.34 -11.39 15.86
N ASP A 94 13.71 -10.57 16.84
CA ASP A 94 13.47 -10.87 18.25
C ASP A 94 12.88 -9.73 19.09
N GLU A 95 12.84 -8.48 18.63
CA GLU A 95 12.26 -7.40 19.43
C GLU A 95 10.89 -6.98 18.90
N ILE A 96 9.81 -7.28 19.63
CA ILE A 96 8.48 -6.74 19.36
C ILE A 96 8.24 -5.52 20.26
N VAL A 97 7.91 -4.40 19.64
CA VAL A 97 7.68 -3.11 20.30
C VAL A 97 6.40 -2.44 19.79
N PRO A 98 5.79 -1.50 20.53
CA PRO A 98 4.79 -0.60 20.01
C PRO A 98 5.33 0.13 18.78
N LEU A 99 4.53 0.19 17.73
CA LEU A 99 4.92 0.80 16.45
C LEU A 99 5.41 2.25 16.63
N LYS A 100 4.81 2.98 17.58
CA LYS A 100 5.19 4.35 17.95
C LYS A 100 6.61 4.48 18.54
N ASP A 101 7.17 3.38 19.05
CA ASP A 101 8.47 3.34 19.72
C ASP A 101 9.60 2.87 18.77
N VAL A 102 9.26 2.56 17.50
CA VAL A 102 10.24 2.29 16.45
C VAL A 102 10.97 3.58 16.09
N ASN A 103 12.30 3.57 16.18
CA ASN A 103 13.14 4.75 15.92
C ASN A 103 13.98 4.58 14.66
N ILE A 104 13.84 5.50 13.71
CA ILE A 104 14.70 5.60 12.52
C ILE A 104 15.41 6.95 12.58
N SER A 105 16.74 6.95 12.47
CA SER A 105 17.52 8.18 12.48
C SER A 105 17.26 9.02 11.24
N VAL A 106 17.15 10.34 11.42
CA VAL A 106 17.09 11.30 10.31
C VAL A 106 18.36 11.28 9.45
N ALA A 107 19.48 10.80 9.98
CA ALA A 107 20.73 10.61 9.25
C ALA A 107 20.78 9.29 8.45
N SER A 108 19.71 8.48 8.47
CA SER A 108 19.63 7.25 7.69
C SER A 108 19.61 7.54 6.19
N TYR A 109 20.34 6.74 5.42
CA TYR A 109 20.33 6.80 3.95
C TYR A 109 18.96 6.40 3.38
N SER A 110 18.16 5.65 4.11
CA SER A 110 16.76 5.39 3.74
C SER A 110 15.91 6.65 3.78
N VAL A 111 16.17 7.54 4.74
CA VAL A 111 15.45 8.81 4.90
C VAL A 111 15.94 9.85 3.89
N GLN A 112 17.27 9.96 3.72
CA GLN A 112 17.88 11.02 2.90
C GLN A 112 17.94 10.68 1.40
N TYR A 113 18.23 9.42 1.06
CA TYR A 113 18.49 8.99 -0.32
C TYR A 113 17.50 7.95 -0.83
N GLY A 114 16.46 7.61 -0.04
CA GLY A 114 15.47 6.62 -0.41
C GLY A 114 16.02 5.19 -0.49
N LEU A 115 17.18 4.94 0.12
CA LEU A 115 17.84 3.63 0.09
C LEU A 115 17.14 2.65 1.05
N SER A 116 16.08 2.03 0.56
CA SER A 116 15.32 1.01 1.27
C SER A 116 14.54 0.14 0.27
N GLY A 117 14.10 -1.02 0.74
CA GLY A 117 13.17 -1.87 0.04
C GLY A 117 12.13 -2.38 1.02
N PHE A 118 10.98 -2.77 0.49
CA PHE A 118 9.88 -3.24 1.32
C PHE A 118 9.14 -4.38 0.68
N GLU A 119 8.33 -5.03 1.49
CA GLU A 119 7.42 -6.08 1.09
C GLU A 119 6.00 -5.82 1.52
N GLY A 120 5.11 -6.61 0.95
CA GLY A 120 3.71 -6.52 1.23
C GLY A 120 3.07 -7.87 1.09
N THR A 121 2.48 -8.36 2.15
CA THR A 121 1.56 -9.49 2.08
C THR A 121 0.41 -9.27 3.06
N HIS A 122 -0.46 -10.24 3.22
CA HIS A 122 -1.59 -10.14 4.10
C HIS A 122 -1.88 -11.45 4.82
N ALA A 123 -2.49 -11.31 5.98
CA ALA A 123 -3.16 -12.37 6.69
C ALA A 123 -4.68 -12.15 6.64
N ARG A 124 -5.41 -13.25 6.55
CA ARG A 124 -6.86 -13.25 6.34
C ARG A 124 -7.54 -14.33 7.19
N PRO A 125 -8.83 -14.17 7.50
CA PRO A 125 -9.62 -15.23 8.09
C PRO A 125 -9.72 -16.42 7.13
N ILE A 126 -9.36 -17.61 7.59
CA ILE A 126 -9.45 -18.87 6.87
C ILE A 126 -10.27 -19.84 7.72
N PHE A 127 -11.30 -20.43 7.14
CA PHE A 127 -12.09 -21.45 7.82
C PHE A 127 -11.46 -22.83 7.60
N ARG A 128 -10.95 -23.44 8.66
CA ARG A 128 -10.29 -24.74 8.62
C ARG A 128 -10.57 -25.49 9.92
N GLU A 129 -10.72 -26.81 9.82
CA GLU A 129 -10.90 -27.68 11.01
C GLU A 129 -12.07 -27.25 11.91
N GLY A 130 -13.14 -26.71 11.31
CA GLY A 130 -14.35 -26.30 12.02
C GLY A 130 -14.27 -24.96 12.75
N LYS A 131 -13.18 -24.20 12.59
CA LYS A 131 -13.02 -22.86 13.18
C LYS A 131 -12.43 -21.86 12.19
N TRP A 132 -12.64 -20.58 12.46
CA TRP A 132 -11.88 -19.51 11.81
C TRP A 132 -10.50 -19.40 12.47
N THR A 133 -9.48 -19.19 11.64
CA THR A 133 -8.10 -18.86 12.04
C THR A 133 -7.55 -17.77 11.13
N ILE A 134 -6.41 -17.20 11.48
CA ILE A 134 -5.73 -16.18 10.68
C ILE A 134 -4.61 -16.84 9.87
N GLY A 135 -4.82 -17.00 8.57
CA GLY A 135 -3.79 -17.50 7.66
C GLY A 135 -3.00 -16.36 7.04
N MET A 136 -1.67 -16.40 7.13
CA MET A 136 -0.76 -15.46 6.46
C MET A 136 -0.26 -15.99 5.13
N MET A 137 -0.41 -15.19 4.07
CA MET A 137 -0.11 -15.62 2.71
C MET A 137 1.40 -15.51 2.39
N HIS A 138 2.07 -16.65 2.16
CA HIS A 138 3.47 -16.79 1.74
C HIS A 138 4.51 -15.79 2.31
N PRO A 139 4.62 -15.66 3.64
CA PRO A 139 5.59 -14.74 4.26
C PRO A 139 7.04 -14.95 3.80
N ASP A 140 7.47 -16.20 3.62
CA ASP A 140 8.79 -16.60 3.15
C ASP A 140 9.13 -16.11 1.73
N LEU A 141 8.20 -16.17 0.78
CA LEU A 141 8.44 -15.75 -0.61
C LEU A 141 8.57 -14.24 -0.67
N ASN A 142 7.72 -13.53 0.10
CA ASN A 142 7.88 -12.11 0.32
C ASN A 142 9.26 -11.80 0.90
N LEU A 143 9.66 -12.42 2.01
CA LEU A 143 10.97 -12.21 2.60
C LEU A 143 12.11 -12.52 1.62
N LYS A 144 12.07 -13.63 0.88
CA LYS A 144 13.07 -13.92 -0.18
C LYS A 144 13.16 -12.80 -1.21
N ARG A 145 12.04 -12.21 -1.62
CA ARG A 145 12.02 -11.05 -2.54
C ARG A 145 12.54 -9.77 -1.89
N LEU A 146 12.36 -9.60 -0.56
CA LEU A 146 12.97 -8.50 0.21
C LEU A 146 14.51 -8.59 0.18
N PHE A 147 15.06 -9.78 0.45
CA PHE A 147 16.50 -10.03 0.37
C PHE A 147 17.02 -9.85 -1.06
N TRP A 148 16.33 -10.41 -2.05
CA TRP A 148 16.67 -10.21 -3.47
C TRP A 148 16.60 -8.73 -3.89
N THR A 149 15.69 -7.94 -3.32
CA THR A 149 15.64 -6.48 -3.54
C THR A 149 16.88 -5.79 -3.00
N ALA A 150 17.36 -6.16 -1.80
CA ALA A 150 18.59 -5.60 -1.26
C ALA A 150 19.82 -6.00 -2.10
N GLU A 151 19.92 -7.28 -2.47
CA GLU A 151 21.00 -7.80 -3.32
C GLU A 151 21.01 -7.09 -4.68
N GLY A 152 19.84 -6.92 -5.31
CA GLY A 152 19.70 -6.20 -6.58
C GLY A 152 20.05 -4.71 -6.49
N LEU A 153 20.00 -4.12 -5.29
CA LEU A 153 20.50 -2.76 -5.03
C LEU A 153 21.99 -2.73 -4.69
N GLY A 154 22.65 -3.89 -4.59
CA GLY A 154 24.07 -4.03 -4.27
C GLY A 154 24.38 -4.08 -2.77
N PHE A 155 23.40 -4.42 -1.92
CA PHE A 155 23.55 -4.45 -0.46
C PHE A 155 23.22 -5.82 0.12
N GLU A 156 23.91 -6.17 1.20
CA GLU A 156 23.57 -7.34 2.01
C GLU A 156 22.72 -6.92 3.22
N LEU A 157 21.61 -7.61 3.45
CA LEU A 157 20.87 -7.51 4.71
C LEU A 157 21.54 -8.40 5.78
N PRO A 158 21.27 -8.14 7.07
CA PRO A 158 21.69 -9.07 8.13
C PRO A 158 21.27 -10.50 7.80
N LYS A 159 22.21 -11.45 7.99
CA LYS A 159 22.03 -12.86 7.64
C LYS A 159 21.10 -13.53 8.65
N TYR A 160 19.80 -13.48 8.38
CA TYR A 160 18.79 -14.24 9.09
C TYR A 160 18.36 -15.46 8.28
N ASP A 161 18.01 -16.54 8.97
CA ASP A 161 17.27 -17.61 8.32
C ASP A 161 15.85 -17.14 7.99
N ILE A 162 15.36 -17.46 6.79
CA ILE A 162 14.01 -17.05 6.37
C ILE A 162 12.95 -17.63 7.29
N GLU A 163 13.11 -18.86 7.79
CA GLU A 163 12.16 -19.47 8.72
C GLU A 163 12.15 -18.75 10.07
N GLU A 164 13.30 -18.27 10.56
CA GLU A 164 13.37 -17.47 11.78
C GLU A 164 12.62 -16.13 11.63
N LEU A 165 12.78 -15.45 10.50
CA LEU A 165 12.03 -14.23 10.19
C LEU A 165 10.52 -14.49 10.10
N VAL A 166 10.10 -15.58 9.44
CA VAL A 166 8.69 -15.95 9.38
C VAL A 166 8.14 -16.21 10.79
N GLY A 167 8.87 -16.94 11.63
CA GLY A 167 8.51 -17.19 13.02
C GLY A 167 8.35 -15.92 13.84
N GLY A 168 9.25 -14.94 13.68
CA GLY A 168 9.14 -13.63 14.31
C GLY A 168 7.88 -12.87 13.86
N ILE A 169 7.55 -12.90 12.57
CA ILE A 169 6.33 -12.27 12.03
C ILE A 169 5.06 -12.97 12.55
N MET A 170 5.10 -14.30 12.70
CA MET A 170 4.00 -15.05 13.32
C MET A 170 3.83 -14.68 14.79
N ALA A 171 4.94 -14.54 15.52
CA ALA A 171 4.90 -14.08 16.92
C ALA A 171 4.32 -12.67 17.00
N LEU A 172 4.70 -11.76 16.08
CA LEU A 172 4.12 -10.42 15.97
C LEU A 172 2.61 -10.47 15.72
N MET A 173 2.12 -11.37 14.85
CA MET A 173 0.69 -11.55 14.58
C MET A 173 -0.07 -11.95 15.85
N VAL A 174 0.44 -12.94 16.59
CA VAL A 174 -0.19 -13.42 17.84
C VAL A 174 -0.16 -12.33 18.90
N ALA A 175 0.99 -11.70 19.11
CA ALA A 175 1.18 -10.68 20.13
C ALA A 175 0.37 -9.41 19.86
N SER A 176 0.00 -9.15 18.60
CA SER A 176 -0.90 -8.06 18.22
C SER A 176 -2.35 -8.30 18.60
N GLY A 177 -2.73 -9.49 19.07
CA GLY A 177 -4.10 -9.74 19.55
C GLY A 177 -5.15 -9.61 18.46
N TYR A 178 -4.82 -9.98 17.23
CA TYR A 178 -5.83 -10.16 16.18
C TYR A 178 -6.60 -11.45 16.46
N ASP A 179 -7.93 -11.39 16.28
CA ASP A 179 -8.81 -12.55 16.37
C ASP A 179 -9.73 -12.60 15.14
N THR A 180 -10.63 -13.57 15.11
CA THR A 180 -11.63 -13.74 14.05
C THR A 180 -13.05 -13.70 14.59
N THR A 181 -13.97 -13.15 13.81
CA THR A 181 -15.41 -13.22 14.10
C THR A 181 -16.03 -14.51 13.55
N GLU A 182 -17.24 -14.86 14.00
CA GLU A 182 -17.98 -16.04 13.52
C GLU A 182 -18.30 -15.99 12.01
N ASP A 183 -18.41 -14.79 11.44
CA ASP A 183 -18.67 -14.56 10.02
C ASP A 183 -17.40 -14.39 9.16
N GLY A 184 -16.21 -14.59 9.74
CA GLY A 184 -14.95 -14.61 8.99
C GLY A 184 -14.38 -13.23 8.68
N LYS A 185 -14.40 -12.32 9.66
CA LYS A 185 -13.66 -11.06 9.66
C LYS A 185 -12.50 -11.11 10.64
N ILE A 186 -11.54 -10.22 10.47
CA ILE A 186 -10.51 -9.94 11.48
C ILE A 186 -11.13 -9.03 12.53
N LEU A 187 -11.04 -9.41 13.80
CA LEU A 187 -11.43 -8.59 14.94
C LEU A 187 -10.17 -8.02 15.61
N HIS A 188 -10.13 -6.71 15.81
CA HIS A 188 -9.05 -6.06 16.56
C HIS A 188 -9.57 -4.81 17.26
N ASN A 189 -9.30 -4.69 18.57
CA ASN A 189 -9.73 -3.55 19.41
C ASN A 189 -11.23 -3.19 19.24
N GLY A 190 -12.09 -4.20 19.13
CA GLY A 190 -13.54 -4.02 18.98
C GLY A 190 -14.01 -3.54 17.59
N LYS A 191 -13.14 -3.63 16.57
CA LYS A 191 -13.45 -3.29 15.18
C LYS A 191 -13.18 -4.47 14.25
N GLU A 192 -13.97 -4.56 13.19
CA GLU A 192 -13.88 -5.60 12.17
C GLU A 192 -13.15 -5.11 10.92
N TYR A 193 -12.36 -6.00 10.32
CA TYR A 193 -11.56 -5.74 9.13
C TYR A 193 -11.58 -6.95 8.18
N ASN A 194 -11.30 -6.74 6.90
CA ASN A 194 -11.20 -7.84 5.93
C ASN A 194 -9.88 -8.62 6.03
N MET A 195 -8.80 -7.97 6.48
CA MET A 195 -7.46 -8.54 6.49
C MET A 195 -6.51 -7.77 7.41
N VAL A 196 -5.37 -8.39 7.73
CA VAL A 196 -4.20 -7.73 8.31
C VAL A 196 -3.13 -7.64 7.24
N TYR A 197 -2.72 -6.44 6.88
CA TYR A 197 -1.60 -6.22 5.98
C TYR A 197 -0.28 -6.32 6.75
N VAL A 198 0.69 -7.02 6.17
CA VAL A 198 2.00 -7.26 6.76
C VAL A 198 3.05 -6.53 5.92
N ARG A 199 3.83 -5.66 6.57
CA ARG A 199 4.84 -4.80 5.93
C ARG A 199 6.22 -5.07 6.52
N PRO A 200 6.97 -6.05 5.98
CA PRO A 200 8.42 -6.11 6.16
C PRO A 200 9.08 -5.02 5.32
N PHE A 201 10.13 -4.39 5.83
CA PHE A 201 10.98 -3.47 5.08
C PHE A 201 12.36 -3.41 5.70
N PHE A 202 13.35 -2.95 4.95
CA PHE A 202 14.69 -2.69 5.50
C PHE A 202 15.03 -1.21 5.44
N VAL A 203 15.77 -0.75 6.45
CA VAL A 203 16.28 0.61 6.54
C VAL A 203 17.77 0.60 6.86
N ALA A 204 18.49 1.56 6.30
CA ALA A 204 19.90 1.78 6.59
C ALA A 204 20.02 2.35 8.01
N LYS A 205 20.94 1.80 8.80
CA LYS A 205 21.33 2.36 10.09
C LYS A 205 22.01 3.73 9.87
N PRO A 206 21.99 4.63 10.86
CA PRO A 206 22.70 5.90 10.75
C PRO A 206 24.20 5.69 10.60
N VAL A 207 24.81 6.54 9.78
CA VAL A 207 26.26 6.66 9.63
C VAL A 207 26.67 8.11 9.81
N GLU A 208 27.89 8.35 10.29
CA GLU A 208 28.42 9.72 10.51
C GLU A 208 28.89 10.41 9.21
N ASN A 209 28.72 9.75 8.07
CA ASN A 209 29.17 10.19 6.76
C ASN A 209 27.98 10.31 5.80
N ILE A 210 27.94 11.37 5.00
CA ILE A 210 26.86 11.67 4.02
C ILE A 210 27.28 11.39 2.57
N GLY A 211 28.48 10.84 2.34
CA GLY A 211 29.00 10.50 1.02
C GLY A 211 28.35 9.25 0.42
N LEU A 212 28.21 9.17 -0.91
CA LEU A 212 27.46 8.09 -1.58
C LEU A 212 28.17 6.72 -1.62
N GLY A 213 29.44 6.63 -1.19
CA GLY A 213 30.27 5.42 -1.26
C GLY A 213 30.62 4.85 0.12
N VAL A 214 29.67 4.87 1.05
CA VAL A 214 29.86 4.38 2.42
C VAL A 214 29.35 2.94 2.56
N GLU A 215 30.01 2.15 3.39
CA GLU A 215 29.48 0.87 3.83
C GLU A 215 28.27 1.12 4.73
N LEU A 216 27.19 0.38 4.46
CA LEU A 216 25.91 0.55 5.15
C LEU A 216 25.50 -0.77 5.78
N GLU A 217 25.12 -0.68 7.05
CA GLU A 217 24.38 -1.73 7.71
C GLU A 217 22.88 -1.46 7.62
N PHE A 218 22.10 -2.53 7.56
CA PHE A 218 20.65 -2.45 7.50
C PHE A 218 19.99 -3.11 8.70
N GLU A 219 18.77 -2.69 8.97
CA GLU A 219 17.85 -3.31 9.93
C GLU A 219 16.57 -3.66 9.20
N ILE A 220 16.03 -4.86 9.47
CA ILE A 220 14.73 -5.28 8.97
C ILE A 220 13.68 -4.97 10.04
N ILE A 221 12.58 -4.35 9.63
CA ILE A 221 11.46 -4.01 10.50
C ILE A 221 10.20 -4.54 9.84
N THR A 222 9.32 -5.17 10.61
CA THR A 222 7.99 -5.60 10.16
C THR A 222 6.90 -4.99 11.02
N TYR A 223 5.84 -4.46 10.43
CA TYR A 223 4.65 -4.06 11.17
C TYR A 223 3.37 -4.59 10.53
N LEU A 224 2.30 -4.60 11.33
CA LEU A 224 0.97 -5.08 10.96
C LEU A 224 -0.03 -3.93 10.94
N ILE A 225 -0.91 -3.93 9.94
CA ILE A 225 -1.97 -2.93 9.81
C ILE A 225 -3.29 -3.66 9.51
N PRO A 226 -4.34 -3.52 10.33
CA PRO A 226 -5.66 -4.02 9.97
C PRO A 226 -6.28 -3.16 8.86
N MET A 227 -6.86 -3.78 7.84
CA MET A 227 -7.33 -3.10 6.62
C MET A 227 -8.63 -3.68 6.06
N ASN A 228 -9.44 -2.80 5.46
CA ASN A 228 -10.54 -3.15 4.56
C ASN A 228 -10.03 -3.26 3.11
N LEU A 229 -10.94 -3.54 2.16
CA LEU A 229 -10.61 -3.71 0.74
C LEU A 229 -10.02 -2.42 0.12
N TYR A 230 -8.89 -2.54 -0.60
CA TYR A 230 -8.11 -1.40 -1.10
C TYR A 230 -8.84 -0.53 -2.15
N LEU A 231 -9.55 -1.14 -3.10
CA LEU A 231 -10.26 -0.43 -4.17
C LEU A 231 -11.78 -0.32 -3.90
N GLY A 232 -12.23 -0.75 -2.71
CA GLY A 232 -13.64 -0.79 -2.32
C GLY A 232 -14.47 -1.81 -3.13
N GLU A 233 -15.71 -2.04 -2.68
CA GLU A 233 -16.61 -3.00 -3.36
C GLU A 233 -17.01 -2.57 -4.77
N ARG A 234 -16.98 -1.27 -5.07
CA ARG A 234 -17.36 -0.74 -6.39
C ARG A 234 -16.43 -1.25 -7.47
N ALA A 235 -15.12 -1.15 -7.26
CA ALA A 235 -14.12 -1.57 -8.23
C ALA A 235 -14.23 -3.07 -8.57
N GLU A 236 -14.63 -3.90 -7.60
CA GLU A 236 -14.85 -5.33 -7.85
C GLU A 236 -16.10 -5.58 -8.70
N LYS A 237 -17.20 -4.87 -8.44
CA LYS A 237 -18.48 -5.08 -9.14
C LYS A 237 -18.50 -4.43 -10.52
N GLU A 238 -17.90 -3.25 -10.62
CA GLU A 238 -17.99 -2.40 -11.80
C GLU A 238 -16.72 -2.39 -12.62
N GLY A 239 -15.57 -2.80 -12.09
CA GLY A 239 -14.26 -2.55 -12.72
C GLY A 239 -13.78 -1.11 -12.50
N ILE A 240 -12.55 -0.83 -12.93
CA ILE A 240 -11.89 0.45 -12.73
C ILE A 240 -11.70 1.21 -14.04
N ARG A 241 -11.58 2.54 -13.93
CA ARG A 241 -11.16 3.43 -15.00
C ARG A 241 -9.72 3.85 -14.77
N VAL A 242 -8.88 3.62 -15.76
CA VAL A 242 -7.45 3.96 -15.66
C VAL A 242 -7.12 5.20 -16.46
N TRP A 243 -6.19 5.99 -15.93
CA TRP A 243 -5.59 7.12 -16.61
C TRP A 243 -4.17 6.76 -17.03
N ILE A 244 -3.87 6.92 -18.33
CA ILE A 244 -2.56 6.67 -18.90
C ILE A 244 -1.86 8.01 -19.12
N PRO A 245 -0.84 8.36 -18.29
CA PRO A 245 -0.17 9.64 -18.38
C PRO A 245 0.76 9.71 -19.60
N LYS A 246 1.06 10.94 -20.07
CA LYS A 246 2.09 11.15 -21.11
C LYS A 246 3.49 10.76 -20.65
N ILE A 247 3.76 10.82 -19.34
CA ILE A 247 5.07 10.49 -18.77
C ILE A 247 5.35 8.99 -18.89
N LYS A 248 6.49 8.65 -19.49
CA LYS A 248 6.96 7.26 -19.57
C LYS A 248 7.55 6.83 -18.23
N ARG A 249 7.27 5.59 -17.84
CA ARG A 249 7.80 4.98 -16.62
C ARG A 249 9.16 4.35 -16.92
N TYR A 250 10.21 5.11 -16.64
CA TYR A 250 11.58 4.60 -16.61
C TYR A 250 12.04 4.50 -15.15
N LEU A 251 12.14 3.28 -14.63
CA LEU A 251 12.61 3.00 -13.27
C LEU A 251 13.84 2.11 -13.35
N PRO A 252 15.02 2.58 -12.90
CA PRO A 252 16.26 1.79 -12.95
C PRO A 252 16.17 0.44 -12.24
N PHE A 253 15.30 0.33 -11.24
CA PHE A 253 15.11 -0.85 -10.42
C PHE A 253 13.68 -1.40 -10.52
N ALA A 254 13.03 -1.29 -11.69
CA ALA A 254 11.61 -1.65 -11.87
C ALA A 254 11.26 -3.08 -11.43
N ASN A 255 12.21 -4.00 -11.54
CA ASN A 255 12.07 -5.40 -11.14
C ASN A 255 12.27 -5.65 -9.64
N LEU A 256 12.71 -4.64 -8.88
CA LEU A 256 12.94 -4.71 -7.44
C LEU A 256 11.86 -3.92 -6.69
N LYS A 257 11.54 -4.34 -5.47
CA LYS A 257 10.57 -3.63 -4.63
C LYS A 257 11.21 -2.50 -3.82
N ALA A 258 12.06 -1.72 -4.50
CA ALA A 258 12.82 -0.62 -3.93
C ALA A 258 11.94 0.61 -3.69
N SER A 259 12.11 1.29 -2.56
CA SER A 259 11.31 2.48 -2.21
C SER A 259 11.50 3.63 -3.19
N SER A 260 12.69 3.74 -3.81
CA SER A 260 13.03 4.75 -4.81
C SER A 260 12.17 4.71 -6.07
N ASN A 261 11.46 3.60 -6.33
CA ASN A 261 10.56 3.45 -7.47
C ASN A 261 9.21 4.16 -7.30
N TYR A 262 8.77 4.40 -6.07
CA TYR A 262 7.39 4.78 -5.76
C TYR A 262 7.04 6.28 -5.83
N PRO A 263 7.98 7.26 -5.78
CA PRO A 263 7.61 8.68 -5.89
C PRO A 263 6.83 9.01 -7.17
N LEU A 264 7.23 8.44 -8.31
CA LEU A 264 6.51 8.62 -9.57
C LEU A 264 5.10 8.01 -9.51
N SER A 265 5.00 6.77 -9.04
CA SER A 265 3.72 6.07 -8.86
C SER A 265 2.76 6.83 -7.96
N ILE A 266 3.22 7.31 -6.81
CA ILE A 266 2.41 8.09 -5.86
C ILE A 266 1.91 9.37 -6.52
N LYS A 267 2.79 10.11 -7.20
CA LYS A 267 2.42 11.35 -7.89
C LYS A 267 1.35 11.09 -8.96
N MET A 268 1.50 10.03 -9.75
CA MET A 268 0.54 9.73 -10.81
C MET A 268 -0.77 9.18 -10.28
N LYS A 269 -0.76 8.35 -9.22
CA LYS A 269 -1.98 7.90 -8.53
C LYS A 269 -2.79 9.08 -7.99
N LEU A 270 -2.12 10.04 -7.35
CA LEU A 270 -2.77 11.24 -6.83
C LEU A 270 -3.40 12.07 -7.97
N LYS A 271 -2.65 12.26 -9.07
CA LYS A 271 -3.17 12.97 -10.26
C LYS A 271 -4.33 12.22 -10.92
N ALA A 272 -4.27 10.89 -11.05
CA ALA A 272 -5.37 10.09 -11.56
C ALA A 272 -6.65 10.31 -10.75
N LYS A 273 -6.53 10.26 -9.41
CA LYS A 273 -7.64 10.51 -8.50
C LYS A 273 -8.20 11.93 -8.62
N GLU A 274 -7.33 12.94 -8.73
CA GLU A 274 -7.72 14.34 -8.95
C GLU A 274 -8.53 14.51 -10.24
N LEU A 275 -8.13 13.79 -11.30
CA LEU A 275 -8.82 13.75 -12.59
C LEU A 275 -10.07 12.85 -12.59
N GLY A 276 -10.39 12.22 -11.45
CA GLY A 276 -11.55 11.35 -11.28
C GLY A 276 -11.38 9.90 -11.74
N TYR A 277 -10.18 9.47 -12.12
CA TYR A 277 -9.86 8.09 -12.45
C TYR A 277 -9.49 7.28 -11.20
N ASP A 278 -9.67 5.97 -11.27
CA ASP A 278 -9.42 5.09 -10.13
C ASP A 278 -7.94 4.79 -9.95
N GLU A 279 -7.18 4.68 -11.05
CA GLU A 279 -5.76 4.29 -11.05
C GLU A 279 -4.98 4.89 -12.21
N ALA A 280 -3.67 5.04 -12.06
CA ALA A 280 -2.74 5.35 -13.14
C ALA A 280 -2.17 4.06 -13.75
N LEU A 281 -2.19 3.94 -15.09
CA LEU A 281 -1.57 2.84 -15.83
C LEU A 281 -0.42 3.39 -16.69
N PHE A 282 0.77 2.82 -16.55
CA PHE A 282 1.96 3.37 -17.18
C PHE A 282 2.30 2.73 -18.52
N LEU A 283 2.98 3.53 -19.35
CA LEU A 283 3.71 3.09 -20.54
C LEU A 283 5.22 3.09 -20.27
N ASP A 284 5.95 2.17 -20.90
CA ASP A 284 7.42 2.23 -20.96
C ASP A 284 7.91 3.21 -22.05
N ASP A 285 9.23 3.27 -22.25
CA ASP A 285 9.87 4.11 -23.27
C ASP A 285 9.66 3.65 -24.71
N GLU A 286 9.10 2.45 -24.90
CA GLU A 286 8.71 1.89 -26.19
C GLU A 286 7.19 1.92 -26.40
N ASP A 287 6.48 2.75 -25.62
CA ASP A 287 5.03 2.93 -25.72
C ASP A 287 4.20 1.66 -25.41
N THR A 288 4.78 0.71 -24.67
CA THR A 288 4.09 -0.52 -24.25
C THR A 288 3.53 -0.41 -22.83
N ILE A 289 2.39 -1.06 -22.58
CA ILE A 289 1.71 -1.09 -21.28
C ILE A 289 2.53 -1.91 -20.29
N VAL A 290 2.87 -1.33 -19.13
CA VAL A 290 3.81 -1.94 -18.16
C VAL A 290 3.20 -2.30 -16.81
N GLU A 291 2.72 -1.33 -16.03
CA GLU A 291 2.21 -1.56 -14.66
C GLU A 291 1.25 -0.44 -14.24
N GLY A 292 0.37 -0.75 -13.29
CA GLY A 292 -0.34 0.26 -12.50
C GLY A 292 0.59 1.00 -11.54
N SER A 293 0.08 1.91 -10.72
CA SER A 293 0.92 2.61 -9.74
C SER A 293 1.52 1.69 -8.67
N GLY A 294 0.85 0.60 -8.31
CA GLY A 294 1.36 -0.43 -7.39
C GLY A 294 1.05 -1.87 -7.80
N GLU A 295 0.52 -2.07 -9.01
CA GLU A 295 -0.07 -3.32 -9.49
C GLU A 295 0.58 -3.77 -10.80
N ASN A 296 0.65 -5.09 -11.00
CA ASN A 296 0.91 -5.65 -12.32
C ASN A 296 -0.33 -5.49 -13.20
N VAL A 297 -0.13 -5.47 -14.52
CA VAL A 297 -1.20 -5.45 -15.52
C VAL A 297 -1.21 -6.74 -16.33
N GLY A 298 -2.38 -7.23 -16.67
CA GLY A 298 -2.55 -8.34 -17.60
C GLY A 298 -3.68 -8.11 -18.59
N ILE A 299 -3.58 -8.72 -19.76
CA ILE A 299 -4.64 -8.76 -20.77
C ILE A 299 -5.01 -10.20 -21.12
N ILE A 300 -6.26 -10.40 -21.52
CA ILE A 300 -6.79 -11.66 -22.04
C ILE A 300 -7.19 -11.42 -23.50
N LYS A 301 -6.67 -12.25 -24.41
CA LYS A 301 -7.07 -12.27 -25.82
C LYS A 301 -7.22 -13.71 -26.29
N GLY A 302 -8.44 -14.13 -26.65
CA GLY A 302 -8.73 -15.54 -26.90
C GLY A 302 -8.33 -16.38 -25.69
N ASP A 303 -7.54 -17.44 -25.90
CA ASP A 303 -7.01 -18.31 -24.85
C ASP A 303 -5.63 -17.89 -24.33
N ILE A 304 -5.24 -16.63 -24.52
CA ILE A 304 -3.93 -16.12 -24.12
C ILE A 304 -4.09 -15.11 -22.98
N LEU A 305 -3.40 -15.36 -21.87
CA LEU A 305 -3.10 -14.36 -20.84
C LEU A 305 -1.72 -13.78 -21.13
N LYS A 306 -1.64 -12.46 -21.35
CA LYS A 306 -0.38 -11.74 -21.58
C LYS A 306 -0.13 -10.76 -20.45
N THR A 307 1.09 -10.72 -19.94
CA THR A 307 1.57 -9.77 -18.91
C THR A 307 2.98 -9.32 -19.28
N PRO A 308 3.41 -8.09 -18.93
CA PRO A 308 4.78 -7.67 -19.17
C PRO A 308 5.79 -8.55 -18.41
N PRO A 309 6.97 -8.84 -18.99
CA PRO A 309 8.02 -9.57 -18.30
C PRO A 309 8.73 -8.70 -17.26
N MET A 310 9.48 -9.35 -16.36
CA MET A 310 10.28 -8.64 -15.35
C MET A 310 11.40 -7.80 -15.98
N VAL A 311 12.05 -8.37 -16.99
CA VAL A 311 13.09 -7.73 -17.79
C VAL A 311 12.69 -7.84 -19.24
N ASP A 312 13.00 -6.83 -20.03
CA ASP A 312 12.80 -6.88 -21.48
C ASP A 312 13.87 -7.75 -22.17
N GLU A 313 13.73 -7.90 -23.48
CA GLU A 313 14.65 -8.66 -24.33
C GLU A 313 16.08 -8.10 -24.37
N LYS A 314 16.28 -6.85 -23.93
CA LYS A 314 17.59 -6.19 -23.81
C LYS A 314 18.18 -6.32 -22.40
N GLY A 315 17.49 -7.03 -21.50
CA GLY A 315 17.90 -7.22 -20.11
C GLY A 315 17.59 -6.03 -19.20
N LYS A 316 16.82 -5.05 -19.66
CA LYS A 316 16.45 -3.88 -18.87
C LYS A 316 15.28 -4.22 -17.93
N PRO A 317 15.34 -3.85 -16.64
CA PRO A 317 14.21 -3.94 -15.73
C PRO A 317 12.95 -3.25 -16.28
N LEU A 318 11.84 -3.98 -16.29
CA LEU A 318 10.58 -3.52 -16.87
C LEU A 318 9.44 -3.51 -15.84
N ALA A 319 9.18 -4.64 -15.17
CA ALA A 319 8.07 -4.79 -14.23
C ALA A 319 8.47 -5.59 -12.99
N LEU A 320 7.75 -5.39 -11.88
CA LEU A 320 7.97 -6.13 -10.65
C LEU A 320 7.41 -7.56 -10.79
N PRO A 321 8.15 -8.63 -10.43
CA PRO A 321 7.61 -9.99 -10.45
C PRO A 321 6.62 -10.19 -9.28
N GLY A 322 5.38 -9.76 -9.46
CA GLY A 322 4.35 -9.82 -8.43
C GLY A 322 3.83 -11.23 -8.18
N PHE A 323 3.69 -11.60 -6.90
CA PHE A 323 3.20 -12.93 -6.55
C PHE A 323 1.75 -13.13 -6.93
N THR A 324 0.90 -12.10 -6.83
CA THR A 324 -0.51 -12.23 -7.24
C THR A 324 -0.63 -12.59 -8.71
N MET A 325 0.08 -11.89 -9.60
CA MET A 325 0.13 -12.22 -11.02
C MET A 325 0.57 -13.68 -11.24
N GLN A 326 1.61 -14.15 -10.55
CA GLN A 326 2.05 -15.55 -10.66
C GLN A 326 0.95 -16.56 -10.26
N LYS A 327 0.10 -16.25 -9.27
CA LYS A 327 -1.05 -17.11 -8.95
C LYS A 327 -2.09 -17.09 -10.06
N ILE A 328 -2.36 -15.91 -10.61
CA ILE A 328 -3.28 -15.75 -11.75
C ILE A 328 -2.79 -16.54 -12.97
N GLU A 329 -1.48 -16.50 -13.27
CA GLU A 329 -0.87 -17.32 -14.31
C GLU A 329 -1.07 -18.82 -14.06
N ILE A 330 -0.84 -19.31 -12.83
CA ILE A 330 -1.07 -20.72 -12.46
C ILE A 330 -2.55 -21.10 -12.66
N ILE A 331 -3.48 -20.23 -12.28
CA ILE A 331 -4.91 -20.46 -12.49
C ILE A 331 -5.22 -20.51 -13.99
N ALA A 332 -4.73 -19.55 -14.77
CA ALA A 332 -4.95 -19.47 -16.21
C ALA A 332 -4.46 -20.74 -16.93
N GLU A 333 -3.28 -21.23 -16.59
CA GLU A 333 -2.74 -22.46 -17.18
C GLU A 333 -3.57 -23.69 -16.84
N ARG A 334 -4.06 -23.78 -15.61
CA ARG A 334 -4.97 -24.87 -15.21
C ARG A 334 -6.33 -24.79 -15.88
N MET A 335 -6.74 -23.60 -16.34
CA MET A 335 -7.90 -23.39 -17.20
C MET A 335 -7.63 -23.69 -18.68
N GLY A 336 -6.40 -24.08 -19.04
CA GLY A 336 -6.01 -24.36 -20.43
C GLY A 336 -5.61 -23.12 -21.23
N MET A 337 -5.43 -21.97 -20.58
CA MET A 337 -4.94 -20.75 -21.23
C MET A 337 -3.41 -20.80 -21.41
N LYS A 338 -2.92 -20.19 -22.49
CA LYS A 338 -1.49 -19.94 -22.68
C LYS A 338 -1.09 -18.66 -21.95
N VAL A 339 -0.11 -18.74 -21.06
CA VAL A 339 0.49 -17.57 -20.43
C VAL A 339 1.69 -17.09 -21.24
N LYS A 340 1.74 -15.79 -21.52
CA LYS A 340 2.84 -15.10 -22.19
C LYS A 340 3.38 -13.95 -21.34
N ARG A 341 4.69 -13.95 -21.11
CA ARG A 341 5.40 -12.83 -20.49
C ARG A 341 6.13 -12.04 -21.58
N GLU A 342 5.41 -11.11 -22.20
CA GLU A 342 5.84 -10.36 -23.38
C GLU A 342 5.30 -8.91 -23.24
N LYS A 343 5.99 -7.91 -23.79
CA LYS A 343 5.50 -6.52 -23.78
C LYS A 343 4.11 -6.43 -24.41
N ILE A 344 3.24 -5.59 -23.84
CA ILE A 344 1.87 -5.40 -24.32
C ILE A 344 1.82 -4.09 -25.11
N THR A 345 1.61 -4.13 -26.42
CA THR A 345 1.48 -2.89 -27.19
C THR A 345 0.15 -2.19 -26.88
N ARG A 346 0.03 -0.91 -27.23
CA ARG A 346 -1.24 -0.18 -27.07
C ARG A 346 -2.36 -0.86 -27.85
N GLU A 347 -2.07 -1.32 -29.06
CA GLU A 347 -3.02 -2.00 -29.92
C GLU A 347 -3.52 -3.29 -29.28
N GLU A 348 -2.61 -4.14 -28.77
CA GLU A 348 -3.00 -5.37 -28.06
C GLU A 348 -3.85 -5.09 -26.82
N PHE A 349 -3.55 -4.01 -26.10
CA PHE A 349 -4.34 -3.60 -24.93
C PHE A 349 -5.75 -3.11 -25.32
N LEU A 350 -5.86 -2.30 -26.38
CA LEU A 350 -7.14 -1.80 -26.90
C LEU A 350 -7.98 -2.92 -27.53
N GLU A 351 -7.34 -3.92 -28.14
CA GLU A 351 -8.01 -5.08 -28.76
C GLU A 351 -8.29 -6.22 -27.77
N ALA A 352 -7.83 -6.13 -26.52
CA ALA A 352 -8.01 -7.18 -25.52
C ALA A 352 -9.50 -7.49 -25.26
N ASP A 353 -9.81 -8.76 -25.03
CA ASP A 353 -11.17 -9.18 -24.63
C ASP A 353 -11.44 -8.80 -23.17
N ALA A 354 -10.40 -8.71 -22.35
CA ALA A 354 -10.39 -8.08 -21.02
C ALA A 354 -8.97 -7.64 -20.64
N ALA A 355 -8.88 -6.62 -19.79
CA ALA A 355 -7.64 -6.23 -19.12
C ALA A 355 -7.88 -6.10 -17.62
N PHE A 356 -6.82 -6.23 -16.82
CA PHE A 356 -6.93 -6.17 -15.37
C PHE A 356 -5.65 -5.66 -14.70
N LEU A 357 -5.81 -5.15 -13.48
CA LEU A 357 -4.72 -4.91 -12.55
C LEU A 357 -4.73 -5.95 -11.44
N THR A 358 -3.54 -6.27 -10.93
CA THR A 358 -3.40 -7.20 -9.82
C THR A 358 -2.25 -6.89 -8.87
N GLY A 359 -2.47 -7.11 -7.58
CA GLY A 359 -1.50 -6.89 -6.51
C GLY A 359 -1.99 -7.41 -5.16
N ASN A 360 -1.13 -7.46 -4.15
CA ASN A 360 -1.50 -8.02 -2.85
C ASN A 360 -2.58 -7.21 -2.10
N ALA A 361 -2.65 -5.89 -2.32
CA ALA A 361 -3.68 -5.03 -1.73
C ALA A 361 -4.92 -4.93 -2.63
N ALA A 362 -4.72 -4.77 -3.95
CA ALA A 362 -5.79 -4.62 -4.93
C ALA A 362 -6.54 -5.92 -5.26
N GLY A 363 -5.92 -7.09 -5.04
CA GLY A 363 -6.45 -8.37 -5.49
C GLY A 363 -6.35 -8.51 -7.01
N LEU A 364 -7.47 -8.80 -7.66
CA LEU A 364 -7.63 -8.86 -9.12
C LEU A 364 -8.82 -7.98 -9.49
N VAL A 365 -8.60 -6.95 -10.32
CA VAL A 365 -9.64 -5.98 -10.70
C VAL A 365 -9.63 -5.73 -12.20
N ALA A 366 -10.80 -5.74 -12.84
CA ALA A 366 -10.90 -5.50 -14.27
C ALA A 366 -10.75 -4.01 -14.62
N ILE A 367 -10.11 -3.72 -15.75
CA ILE A 367 -10.06 -2.40 -16.36
C ILE A 367 -11.20 -2.31 -17.38
N ASN A 368 -12.07 -1.32 -17.21
CA ASN A 368 -13.20 -1.10 -18.12
C ASN A 368 -12.91 -0.02 -19.16
N THR A 369 -12.29 1.07 -18.73
CA THR A 369 -11.92 2.18 -19.62
C THR A 369 -10.52 2.64 -19.33
N ALA A 370 -9.85 3.12 -20.38
CA ALA A 370 -8.54 3.74 -20.30
C ALA A 370 -8.55 5.08 -21.03
N TYR A 371 -8.17 6.14 -20.32
CA TYR A 371 -7.96 7.45 -20.92
C TYR A 371 -6.48 7.67 -21.22
N PHE A 372 -6.15 7.87 -22.49
CA PHE A 372 -4.80 8.19 -22.95
C PHE A 372 -4.61 9.70 -22.97
N GLU A 373 -3.74 10.23 -22.10
CA GLU A 373 -3.53 11.68 -21.96
C GLU A 373 -2.94 12.32 -23.22
N ASP A 374 -2.10 11.59 -23.96
CA ASP A 374 -1.47 12.05 -25.21
C ASP A 374 -2.46 12.13 -26.39
N GLU A 375 -3.47 11.27 -26.41
CA GLU A 375 -4.53 11.26 -27.42
C GLU A 375 -5.78 12.06 -27.00
N GLU A 376 -5.83 12.48 -25.73
CA GLU A 376 -6.98 13.14 -25.11
C GLU A 376 -8.29 12.36 -25.32
N ARG A 377 -8.19 11.03 -25.21
CA ARG A 377 -9.28 10.12 -25.57
C ARG A 377 -9.44 8.97 -24.59
N GLU A 378 -10.70 8.65 -24.30
CA GLU A 378 -11.09 7.46 -23.54
C GLU A 378 -11.49 6.31 -24.47
N TYR A 379 -11.03 5.11 -24.13
CA TYR A 379 -11.34 3.88 -24.83
C TYR A 379 -12.00 2.88 -23.87
N LYS A 380 -12.98 2.12 -24.38
CA LYS A 380 -13.49 0.92 -23.69
C LYS A 380 -12.48 -0.21 -23.89
N ILE A 381 -12.19 -0.95 -22.83
CA ILE A 381 -11.25 -2.09 -22.86
C ILE A 381 -12.04 -3.39 -22.70
N GLY A 382 -12.20 -4.10 -23.83
CA GLY A 382 -12.90 -5.38 -23.88
C GLY A 382 -14.27 -5.36 -23.20
N ASP A 383 -14.59 -6.44 -22.51
CA ASP A 383 -15.82 -6.58 -21.71
C ASP A 383 -15.61 -6.42 -20.20
N GLY A 384 -14.39 -6.10 -19.78
CA GLY A 384 -14.03 -5.83 -18.38
C GLY A 384 -14.54 -6.92 -17.43
N VAL A 385 -15.26 -6.52 -16.38
CA VAL A 385 -15.88 -7.42 -15.38
C VAL A 385 -16.84 -8.46 -15.97
N LYS A 386 -17.36 -8.26 -17.19
CA LYS A 386 -18.31 -9.18 -17.83
C LYS A 386 -17.61 -10.28 -18.63
N ASN A 387 -16.31 -10.19 -18.86
CA ASN A 387 -15.57 -11.19 -19.61
C ASN A 387 -15.54 -12.53 -18.86
N GLU A 388 -15.95 -13.61 -19.53
CA GLU A 388 -16.09 -14.93 -18.93
C GLU A 388 -14.79 -15.45 -18.30
N LYS A 389 -13.67 -15.35 -19.03
CA LYS A 389 -12.37 -15.85 -18.55
C LYS A 389 -11.84 -15.03 -17.39
N PHE A 390 -11.99 -13.71 -17.44
CA PHE A 390 -11.65 -12.85 -16.32
C PHE A 390 -12.44 -13.25 -15.06
N ARG A 391 -13.75 -13.43 -15.16
CA ARG A 391 -14.59 -13.85 -14.02
C ARG A 391 -14.17 -15.20 -13.48
N MET A 392 -13.83 -16.16 -14.34
CA MET A 392 -13.34 -17.47 -13.89
C MET A 392 -12.00 -17.34 -13.14
N LEU A 393 -11.06 -16.51 -13.62
CA LEU A 393 -9.82 -16.22 -12.90
C LEU A 393 -10.12 -15.61 -11.52
N GLU A 394 -11.01 -14.64 -11.48
CA GLU A 394 -11.41 -13.96 -10.25
C GLU A 394 -12.12 -14.90 -9.26
N GLU A 395 -13.05 -15.73 -9.74
CA GLU A 395 -13.79 -16.70 -8.93
C GLU A 395 -12.86 -17.75 -8.33
N ILE A 396 -11.91 -18.27 -9.10
CA ILE A 396 -10.93 -19.22 -8.58
C ILE A 396 -9.98 -18.52 -7.60
N TYR A 397 -9.49 -17.32 -7.94
CA TYR A 397 -8.59 -16.59 -7.06
C TYR A 397 -9.24 -16.23 -5.71
N LYS A 398 -10.44 -15.64 -5.73
CA LYS A 398 -11.15 -15.23 -4.51
C LYS A 398 -11.85 -16.39 -3.81
N GLY A 399 -12.40 -17.34 -4.56
CA GLY A 399 -13.18 -18.45 -4.04
C GLY A 399 -12.34 -19.63 -3.54
N LYS A 400 -11.13 -19.81 -4.09
CA LYS A 400 -10.21 -20.89 -3.71
C LYS A 400 -8.96 -20.37 -3.03
N ILE A 401 -8.12 -19.62 -3.75
CA ILE A 401 -6.82 -19.18 -3.21
C ILE A 401 -7.01 -18.36 -1.94
N PHE A 402 -7.86 -17.33 -1.95
CA PHE A 402 -8.11 -16.52 -0.75
C PHE A 402 -8.81 -17.25 0.40
N LYS A 403 -9.39 -18.42 0.14
CA LYS A 403 -9.99 -19.27 1.17
C LYS A 403 -9.06 -20.38 1.67
N GLY A 404 -7.78 -20.34 1.27
CA GLY A 404 -6.79 -21.34 1.69
C GLY A 404 -6.98 -22.70 1.04
N ASP A 405 -7.64 -22.77 -0.12
CA ASP A 405 -7.76 -24.01 -0.90
C ASP A 405 -6.36 -24.48 -1.35
N GLU A 406 -5.97 -25.66 -0.89
CA GLU A 406 -4.63 -26.22 -1.13
C GLU A 406 -4.49 -26.90 -2.51
N SER A 407 -5.56 -27.02 -3.30
CA SER A 407 -5.49 -27.66 -4.63
C SER A 407 -4.55 -26.92 -5.58
N PHE A 408 -4.28 -25.64 -5.33
CA PHE A 408 -3.34 -24.79 -6.08
C PHE A 408 -1.97 -24.66 -5.40
N GLY A 409 -1.71 -25.41 -4.33
CA GLY A 409 -0.50 -25.34 -3.52
C GLY A 409 -0.79 -24.84 -2.09
N LYS A 410 0.18 -25.00 -1.18
CA LYS A 410 0.07 -24.49 0.19
C LYS A 410 0.46 -23.01 0.26
N TRP A 411 -0.52 -22.11 0.23
CA TRP A 411 -0.32 -20.65 0.15
C TRP A 411 -0.20 -19.94 1.50
N PHE A 412 -0.66 -20.58 2.57
CA PHE A 412 -0.81 -19.95 3.88
C PHE A 412 0.04 -20.64 4.94
N GLU A 413 0.49 -19.81 5.87
CA GLU A 413 1.08 -20.20 7.14
C GLU A 413 0.14 -19.76 8.26
N TYR A 414 0.09 -20.53 9.34
CA TYR A 414 -0.88 -20.33 10.43
C TYR A 414 -0.14 -20.25 11.76
N PRO A 415 -0.48 -19.32 12.67
CA PRO A 415 0.17 -19.22 13.98
C PRO A 415 0.24 -20.54 14.76
N GLU A 416 -0.80 -21.37 14.66
CA GLU A 416 -0.92 -22.67 15.33
C GLU A 416 0.07 -23.73 14.79
N GLU A 417 0.64 -23.51 13.60
CA GLU A 417 1.72 -24.35 13.07
C GLU A 417 3.09 -24.00 13.69
N TRP A 418 3.19 -22.82 14.30
CA TRP A 418 4.41 -22.25 14.90
C TRP A 418 4.41 -22.31 16.42
N PHE A 419 3.25 -22.11 17.05
CA PHE A 419 3.10 -21.99 18.50
C PHE A 419 1.98 -22.87 19.03
N ASN A 420 2.18 -23.43 20.23
CA ASN A 420 1.10 -24.04 20.99
C ASN A 420 0.29 -22.98 21.76
N GLU A 421 -0.85 -23.36 22.34
CA GLU A 421 -1.75 -22.43 23.05
C GLU A 421 -1.09 -21.70 24.24
N GLU A 422 -0.22 -22.37 25.00
CA GLU A 422 0.50 -21.75 26.12
C GLU A 422 1.51 -20.69 25.62
N GLU A 423 2.23 -21.00 24.55
CA GLU A 423 3.15 -20.05 23.88
C GLU A 423 2.38 -18.85 23.32
N MET A 424 1.23 -19.08 22.67
CA MET A 424 0.40 -17.98 22.14
C MET A 424 -0.17 -17.09 23.25
N GLU A 425 -0.63 -17.68 24.35
CA GLU A 425 -1.13 -16.93 25.50
C GLU A 425 -0.01 -16.11 26.16
N MET A 426 1.20 -16.65 26.24
CA MET A 426 2.36 -15.91 26.72
C MET A 426 2.67 -14.71 25.83
N LEU A 427 2.71 -14.90 24.50
CA LEU A 427 2.97 -13.82 23.54
C LEU A 427 1.96 -12.67 23.66
N ARG A 428 0.67 -12.99 23.85
CA ARG A 428 -0.39 -11.99 24.07
C ARG A 428 -0.18 -11.19 25.37
N ARG A 429 0.25 -11.84 26.44
CA ARG A 429 0.39 -11.22 27.78
C ARG A 429 1.60 -10.30 27.94
N VAL A 430 2.74 -10.61 27.32
CA VAL A 430 3.99 -9.86 27.59
C VAL A 430 3.86 -8.38 27.19
N ILE A 431 3.12 -8.10 26.12
CA ILE A 431 2.93 -6.73 25.62
C ILE A 431 2.01 -5.90 26.52
N GLU A 432 1.07 -6.53 27.23
CA GLU A 432 0.20 -5.84 28.18
C GLU A 432 0.96 -5.32 29.42
N ARG A 433 2.14 -5.88 29.73
CA ARG A 433 2.89 -5.58 30.95
C ARG A 433 4.09 -4.66 30.74
N ASP A 434 4.94 -4.98 29.76
CA ASP A 434 6.26 -4.33 29.63
C ASP A 434 6.36 -3.41 28.41
N GLY A 435 5.36 -3.44 27.53
CA GLY A 435 5.37 -2.65 26.28
C GLY A 435 6.53 -2.99 25.35
N LYS A 436 7.28 -4.07 25.58
CA LYS A 436 8.32 -4.62 24.71
C LYS A 436 8.45 -6.12 24.98
N LEU A 437 8.74 -6.91 23.96
CA LEU A 437 8.94 -8.34 24.06
C LEU A 437 10.24 -8.73 23.35
N ASN A 438 11.16 -9.39 24.05
CA ASN A 438 12.33 -10.03 23.45
C ASN A 438 12.07 -11.53 23.28
N LEU A 439 12.02 -12.00 22.03
CA LEU A 439 11.70 -13.37 21.64
C LEU A 439 12.84 -14.36 21.94
N SER A 440 14.07 -13.90 22.20
CA SER A 440 15.14 -14.78 22.69
C SER A 440 14.78 -15.44 24.03
N ASN A 441 13.98 -14.75 24.86
CA ASN A 441 13.47 -15.28 26.13
C ASN A 441 12.27 -16.22 25.96
N VAL A 442 11.62 -16.22 24.79
CA VAL A 442 10.44 -17.04 24.47
C VAL A 442 10.85 -18.45 24.02
N GLY A 443 12.14 -18.70 23.79
CA GLY A 443 12.63 -20.02 23.42
C GLY A 443 12.05 -20.50 22.09
N LEU A 444 12.03 -19.63 21.07
CA LEU A 444 11.74 -19.94 19.68
C LEU A 444 12.76 -20.95 19.12
N ARG A 445 12.78 -22.18 19.65
CA ARG A 445 13.66 -23.24 19.18
C ARG A 445 13.16 -23.71 17.83
N LYS A 446 13.95 -23.44 16.78
CA LYS A 446 14.08 -24.18 15.50
C LYS A 446 12.98 -25.22 15.28
N LYS A 447 11.83 -24.80 14.73
CA LYS A 447 10.76 -25.72 14.35
C LYS A 447 10.38 -25.53 12.88
N ARG A 448 10.64 -26.62 12.15
CA ARG A 448 10.12 -27.05 10.84
C ARG A 448 10.71 -26.39 9.58
N LYS A 449 11.48 -27.24 8.89
CA LYS A 449 11.87 -27.11 7.48
C LYS A 449 10.62 -27.10 6.59
N MET A 450 10.40 -26.05 5.82
CA MET A 450 9.27 -26.00 4.86
C MET A 450 9.58 -26.77 3.58
N VAL A 451 8.61 -27.56 3.10
CA VAL A 451 8.57 -28.04 1.71
C VAL A 451 7.43 -27.29 1.02
N ARG A 452 7.74 -26.53 -0.02
CA ARG A 452 6.74 -25.80 -0.82
C ARG A 452 6.99 -26.02 -2.29
N GLU A 453 5.91 -26.14 -3.07
CA GLU A 453 5.98 -26.01 -4.52
C GLU A 453 6.51 -24.61 -4.84
N LYS A 454 7.62 -24.56 -5.56
CA LYS A 454 8.27 -23.32 -5.93
C LYS A 454 7.39 -22.57 -6.92
N LEU A 455 7.00 -21.33 -6.57
CA LEU A 455 6.56 -20.39 -7.60
C LEU A 455 7.69 -20.26 -8.62
N ARG A 456 7.36 -20.25 -9.92
CA ARG A 456 8.29 -20.37 -11.06
C ARG A 456 9.48 -19.40 -11.07
N TYR A 457 9.50 -18.42 -10.17
CA TYR A 457 10.52 -17.37 -10.07
C TYR A 457 11.60 -17.62 -9.01
N PHE A 458 11.41 -18.55 -8.07
CA PHE A 458 12.40 -18.97 -7.05
C PHE A 458 12.71 -20.46 -7.20
#